data_AF-A0A7C4N885-F1
#
_entry.id   AF-A0A7C4N885-F1
#
_cell.length_a   1.000
_cell.length_b   1.000
_cell.length_c   1.000
_cell.angle_alpha   90.00
_cell.angle_beta   90.00
_cell.angle_gamma   90.00
#
_symmetry.space_group_name_H-M   'P 1'
#
loop_
_entity.id
_entity.type
_entity.pdbx_description
1 polymer ?
#
loop_
_entity_poly.entity_id
_entity_poly.type
_entity_poly.pdbx_seq_one_letter_code
_entity_poly.pdbx_strand_id
1 'polypeptide(L)'
;MTEYNTIKRYNVVKRFVLPSAIVLVMYILLHTLYFESWKIDNRAVQHYVAFVSGLILFFFIGFNSLVVYMVTYFKGASVHERILASLFVQIVWIGKELVRVSEFFTFGETIYYMFNSAFLLAIIGSFALMGIGEIICRWLLKKRGVYQEKVITPLPIYAIVSGIVAVYVFLIWGIGEHWFYIYVTGYKIIFH
;
A
#
# COMPACT_ATOMS: atom_id res chain seq x y z
N MET A 1 18.91 30.82 -12.46
CA MET A 1 17.66 30.27 -11.89
C MET A 1 16.86 29.76 -13.08
N THR A 2 17.16 28.54 -13.52
CA THR A 2 16.73 28.05 -14.84
C THR A 2 15.54 27.12 -14.64
N GLU A 3 14.34 27.62 -14.94
CA GLU A 3 13.11 26.83 -15.01
C GLU A 3 13.25 25.75 -16.09
N TYR A 4 13.45 24.51 -15.67
CA TYR A 4 13.13 23.34 -16.48
C TYR A 4 12.03 22.55 -15.77
N ASN A 5 10.80 23.03 -15.96
CA ASN A 5 9.57 22.30 -15.67
C ASN A 5 9.44 21.14 -16.66
N THR A 6 9.98 19.97 -16.33
CA THR A 6 10.15 18.91 -17.34
C THR A 6 9.11 17.79 -17.34
N ILE A 7 8.02 17.94 -16.58
CA ILE A 7 6.87 17.05 -16.66
C ILE A 7 5.62 17.89 -16.91
N LYS A 8 4.91 17.59 -18.01
CA LYS A 8 3.63 18.23 -18.31
C LYS A 8 2.64 17.91 -17.18
N ARG A 9 2.26 18.94 -16.42
CA ARG A 9 1.27 18.82 -15.36
C ARG A 9 -0.12 18.68 -15.97
N TYR A 10 -0.72 17.50 -15.80
CA TYR A 10 -2.12 17.28 -16.21
C TYR A 10 -3.08 17.92 -15.20
N ASN A 11 -4.36 18.00 -15.56
CA ASN A 11 -5.41 18.40 -14.61
C ASN A 11 -5.54 17.37 -13.47
N VAL A 12 -6.16 17.78 -12.35
CA VAL A 12 -6.30 16.95 -11.13
C VAL A 12 -6.93 15.60 -11.43
N VAL A 13 -7.94 15.58 -12.29
CA VAL A 13 -8.65 14.35 -12.68
C VAL A 13 -7.70 13.33 -13.31
N LYS A 14 -6.94 13.74 -14.33
CA LYS A 14 -6.05 12.80 -15.05
C LYS A 14 -4.82 12.41 -14.23
N ARG A 15 -4.29 13.31 -13.40
CA ARG A 15 -3.03 13.08 -12.65
C ARG A 15 -3.23 12.38 -11.31
N PHE A 16 -4.41 12.48 -10.70
CA PHE A 16 -4.67 11.98 -9.35
C PHE A 16 -5.93 11.11 -9.29
N VAL A 17 -7.10 11.68 -9.61
CA VAL A 17 -8.40 11.00 -9.42
C VAL A 17 -8.49 9.71 -10.22
N LEU A 18 -8.15 9.76 -11.52
CA LEU A 18 -8.27 8.61 -12.41
C LEU A 18 -7.33 7.45 -12.01
N PRO A 19 -6.01 7.67 -11.77
CA PRO A 19 -5.15 6.62 -11.23
C PRO A 19 -5.69 5.98 -9.94
N SER A 20 -6.12 6.79 -8.97
CA SER A 20 -6.67 6.30 -7.69
C SER A 20 -7.96 5.51 -7.88
N ALA A 21 -8.87 5.98 -8.74
CA ALA A 21 -10.11 5.29 -9.05
C ALA A 21 -9.87 3.94 -9.73
N ILE A 22 -8.93 3.87 -10.68
CA ILE A 22 -8.59 2.62 -11.37
C ILE A 22 -8.09 1.56 -10.38
N VAL A 23 -7.15 1.92 -9.49
CA VAL A 23 -6.63 0.96 -8.52
C VAL A 23 -7.64 0.57 -7.47
N LEU A 24 -8.54 1.49 -7.09
CA LEU A 24 -9.63 1.16 -6.18
C LEU A 24 -10.64 0.20 -6.82
N VAL A 25 -11.04 0.44 -8.08
CA VAL A 25 -11.93 -0.48 -8.80
C VAL A 25 -11.28 -1.86 -8.93
N MET A 26 -9.99 -1.92 -9.28
CA MET A 26 -9.25 -3.18 -9.34
C MET A 26 -9.24 -3.90 -7.98
N TYR A 27 -8.97 -3.17 -6.88
CA TYR A 27 -9.06 -3.72 -5.53
C TYR A 27 -10.45 -4.30 -5.25
N ILE A 28 -11.54 -3.56 -5.54
CA ILE A 28 -12.92 -4.01 -5.29
C ILE A 28 -13.23 -5.28 -6.08
N LEU A 29 -12.83 -5.34 -7.36
CA LEU A 29 -13.04 -6.52 -8.20
C LEU A 29 -12.29 -7.75 -7.67
N LEU A 30 -11.00 -7.60 -7.35
CA LEU A 30 -10.18 -8.69 -6.80
C LEU A 30 -10.68 -9.15 -5.43
N HIS A 31 -11.06 -8.19 -4.60
CA HIS A 31 -11.62 -8.45 -3.28
C HIS A 31 -12.91 -9.25 -3.38
N THR A 32 -13.84 -8.81 -4.25
CA THR A 32 -15.11 -9.51 -4.48
C THR A 32 -14.87 -10.90 -5.03
N LEU A 33 -13.98 -11.05 -6.03
CA LEU A 33 -13.67 -12.36 -6.62
C LEU A 33 -13.13 -13.34 -5.57
N TYR A 34 -12.27 -12.88 -4.66
CA TYR A 34 -11.72 -13.70 -3.60
C TYR A 34 -12.77 -14.07 -2.54
N PHE A 35 -13.45 -13.07 -1.96
CA PHE A 35 -14.36 -13.28 -0.85
C PHE A 35 -15.72 -13.84 -1.26
N GLU A 36 -16.12 -13.77 -2.52
CA GLU A 36 -17.36 -14.38 -3.04
C GLU A 36 -17.11 -15.73 -3.72
N SER A 37 -15.85 -16.21 -3.74
CA SER A 37 -15.50 -17.49 -4.34
C SER A 37 -16.25 -18.67 -3.73
N TRP A 38 -16.68 -18.59 -2.46
CA TRP A 38 -17.48 -19.61 -1.78
C TRP A 38 -18.84 -19.88 -2.43
N LYS A 39 -19.36 -18.96 -3.26
CA LYS A 39 -20.61 -19.14 -4.01
C LYS A 39 -20.48 -20.09 -5.21
N ILE A 40 -19.28 -20.58 -5.49
CA ILE A 40 -19.02 -21.54 -6.58
C ILE A 40 -19.32 -22.95 -6.06
N ASP A 41 -20.34 -23.60 -6.64
CA ASP A 41 -20.77 -24.95 -6.21
C ASP A 41 -19.70 -26.02 -6.41
N ASN A 42 -18.92 -25.92 -7.48
CA ASN A 42 -17.85 -26.88 -7.76
C ASN A 42 -16.63 -26.62 -6.88
N ARG A 43 -16.39 -27.50 -5.90
CA ARG A 43 -15.29 -27.37 -4.93
C ARG A 43 -13.90 -27.21 -5.56
N ALA A 44 -13.59 -27.94 -6.63
CA ALA A 44 -12.27 -27.84 -7.26
C ALA A 44 -12.07 -26.46 -7.90
N VAL A 45 -13.09 -25.97 -8.60
CA VAL A 45 -13.10 -24.63 -9.19
C VAL A 45 -13.08 -23.56 -8.09
N GLN A 46 -13.87 -23.72 -7.04
CA GLN A 46 -13.92 -22.83 -5.87
C GLN A 46 -12.53 -22.66 -5.26
N HIS A 47 -11.83 -23.76 -4.94
CA HIS A 47 -10.48 -23.71 -4.36
C HIS A 47 -9.47 -23.05 -5.29
N TYR A 48 -9.51 -23.38 -6.58
CA TYR A 48 -8.62 -22.78 -7.56
C TYR A 48 -8.84 -21.26 -7.68
N VAL A 49 -10.09 -20.83 -7.82
CA VAL A 49 -10.45 -19.41 -7.90
C VAL A 49 -10.05 -18.68 -6.63
N ALA A 50 -10.35 -19.23 -5.44
CA ALA A 50 -9.99 -18.63 -4.16
C ALA A 50 -8.45 -18.49 -4.02
N PHE A 51 -7.69 -19.51 -4.39
CA PHE A 51 -6.23 -19.47 -4.31
C PHE A 51 -5.63 -18.42 -5.24
N VAL A 52 -6.01 -18.43 -6.53
CA VAL A 52 -5.46 -17.52 -7.54
C VAL A 52 -5.88 -16.08 -7.25
N SER A 53 -7.16 -15.84 -6.97
CA SER A 53 -7.66 -14.49 -6.66
C SER A 53 -7.07 -13.95 -5.35
N GLY A 54 -6.89 -14.80 -4.33
CA GLY A 54 -6.23 -14.42 -3.09
C GLY A 54 -4.79 -13.98 -3.31
N LEU A 55 -3.99 -14.78 -4.04
CA LEU A 55 -2.62 -14.41 -4.39
C LEU A 55 -2.55 -13.06 -5.13
N ILE A 56 -3.41 -12.88 -6.15
CA ILE A 56 -3.45 -11.64 -6.92
C ILE A 56 -3.88 -10.45 -6.04
N LEU A 57 -4.89 -10.63 -5.19
CA LEU A 57 -5.38 -9.59 -4.27
C LEU A 57 -4.29 -9.14 -3.30
N PHE A 58 -3.64 -10.07 -2.59
CA PHE A 58 -2.61 -9.71 -1.61
C PHE A 58 -1.36 -9.13 -2.27
N PHE A 59 -0.98 -9.63 -3.45
CA PHE A 59 0.08 -9.01 -4.24
C PHE A 59 -0.31 -7.59 -4.67
N PHE A 60 -1.56 -7.39 -5.10
CA PHE A 60 -2.07 -6.07 -5.46
C PHE A 60 -2.07 -5.10 -4.27
N ILE A 61 -2.58 -5.51 -3.11
CA ILE A 61 -2.55 -4.70 -1.87
C ILE A 61 -1.11 -4.35 -1.48
N GLY A 62 -0.19 -5.31 -1.59
CA GLY A 62 1.22 -5.12 -1.27
C GLY A 62 1.95 -4.18 -2.22
N PHE A 63 1.71 -4.27 -3.53
CA PHE A 63 2.56 -3.66 -4.55
C PHE A 63 1.93 -2.51 -5.36
N ASN A 64 0.63 -2.23 -5.22
CA ASN A 64 -0.04 -1.19 -6.03
C ASN A 64 0.60 0.21 -5.86
N SER A 65 1.10 0.52 -4.66
CA SER A 65 1.68 1.82 -4.32
C SER A 65 2.86 2.18 -5.22
N LEU A 66 3.70 1.22 -5.63
CA LEU A 66 4.80 1.41 -6.57
C LEU A 66 4.28 1.90 -7.94
N VAL A 67 3.31 1.19 -8.49
CA VAL A 67 2.75 1.47 -9.83
C VAL A 67 2.04 2.83 -9.83
N VAL A 68 1.18 3.07 -8.84
CA VAL A 68 0.44 4.34 -8.72
C VAL A 68 1.39 5.51 -8.55
N TYR A 69 2.43 5.35 -7.72
CA TYR A 69 3.40 6.41 -7.49
C TYR A 69 4.09 6.81 -8.80
N MET A 70 4.58 5.83 -9.57
CA MET A 70 5.23 6.07 -10.85
C MET A 70 4.29 6.71 -11.88
N VAL A 71 3.05 6.20 -11.99
CA VAL A 71 2.05 6.76 -12.94
C VAL A 71 1.71 8.20 -12.60
N THR A 72 1.48 8.52 -11.33
CA THR A 72 1.14 9.86 -10.87
C THR A 72 2.34 10.81 -10.96
N TYR A 73 3.57 10.33 -10.69
CA TYR A 73 4.82 11.05 -10.91
C TYR A 73 4.92 11.57 -12.35
N PHE A 74 4.81 10.70 -13.35
CA PHE A 74 4.95 11.09 -14.76
C PHE A 74 3.78 11.93 -15.29
N LYS A 75 2.68 12.02 -14.55
CA LYS A 75 1.56 12.92 -14.84
C LYS A 75 1.69 14.31 -14.17
N GLY A 76 2.81 14.56 -13.48
CA GLY A 76 3.10 15.83 -12.83
C GLY A 76 2.27 16.06 -11.56
N ALA A 77 1.88 14.99 -10.86
CA ALA A 77 1.31 15.09 -9.53
C ALA A 77 2.36 15.56 -8.51
N SER A 78 1.94 16.41 -7.59
CA SER A 78 2.75 16.85 -6.44
C SER A 78 3.07 15.69 -5.50
N VAL A 79 4.07 15.85 -4.64
CA VAL A 79 4.49 14.81 -3.67
C VAL A 79 3.30 14.29 -2.86
N HIS A 80 2.46 15.19 -2.34
CA HIS A 80 1.28 14.83 -1.55
C HIS A 80 0.23 14.06 -2.37
N GLU A 81 -0.06 14.50 -3.60
CA GLU A 81 -0.99 13.79 -4.49
C GLU A 81 -0.49 12.37 -4.79
N ARG A 82 0.81 12.18 -5.02
CA ARG A 82 1.40 10.86 -5.28
C ARG A 82 1.28 9.95 -4.06
N ILE A 83 1.60 10.46 -2.87
CA ILE A 83 1.50 9.70 -1.62
C ILE A 83 0.04 9.30 -1.35
N LEU A 84 -0.89 10.25 -1.41
CA LEU A 84 -2.31 9.98 -1.19
C LEU A 84 -2.87 8.99 -2.20
N ALA A 85 -2.50 9.11 -3.47
CA ALA A 85 -2.95 8.19 -4.51
C ALA A 85 -2.42 6.76 -4.25
N SER A 86 -1.15 6.65 -3.87
CA SER A 86 -0.49 5.37 -3.58
C SER A 86 -0.96 4.69 -2.31
N LEU A 87 -1.52 5.43 -1.34
CA LEU A 87 -2.09 4.89 -0.10
C LEU A 87 -3.58 4.61 -0.18
N PHE A 88 -4.23 4.99 -1.29
CA PHE A 88 -5.69 5.00 -1.36
C PHE A 88 -6.30 3.61 -1.16
N VAL A 89 -5.69 2.57 -1.75
CA VAL A 89 -6.12 1.18 -1.56
C VAL A 89 -5.95 0.75 -0.11
N GLN A 90 -4.83 1.08 0.54
CA GLN A 90 -4.57 0.73 1.94
C GLN A 90 -5.55 1.42 2.88
N ILE A 91 -5.83 2.71 2.67
CA ILE A 91 -6.79 3.47 3.48
C ILE A 91 -8.19 2.85 3.37
N VAL A 92 -8.65 2.53 2.16
CA VAL A 92 -9.96 1.92 1.95
C VAL A 92 -10.03 0.52 2.55
N TRP A 93 -9.00 -0.30 2.33
CA TRP A 93 -8.94 -1.65 2.89
C TRP A 93 -8.94 -1.63 4.41
N ILE A 94 -8.06 -0.84 5.04
CA ILE A 94 -7.99 -0.69 6.50
C ILE A 94 -9.31 -0.17 7.03
N GLY A 95 -9.89 0.88 6.42
CA GLY A 95 -11.19 1.41 6.83
C GLY A 95 -12.31 0.37 6.78
N LYS A 96 -12.39 -0.41 5.70
CA LYS A 96 -13.36 -1.51 5.55
C LYS A 96 -13.18 -2.58 6.63
N GLU A 97 -11.93 -2.93 6.97
CA GLU A 97 -11.65 -3.88 8.03
C GLU A 97 -11.98 -3.33 9.43
N LEU A 98 -11.71 -2.05 9.68
CA LEU A 98 -12.07 -1.39 10.95
C LEU A 98 -13.59 -1.38 11.16
N VAL A 99 -14.38 -1.11 10.12
CA VAL A 99 -15.84 -1.21 10.18
C VAL A 99 -16.26 -2.63 10.55
N ARG A 100 -15.70 -3.65 9.90
CA ARG A 100 -16.01 -5.06 10.18
C ARG A 100 -15.71 -5.44 11.64
N VAL A 101 -14.54 -5.07 12.16
CA VAL A 101 -14.17 -5.46 13.54
C VAL A 101 -14.92 -4.65 14.60
N SER A 102 -15.38 -3.44 14.27
CA SER A 102 -16.17 -2.61 15.19
C SER A 102 -17.53 -3.23 15.57
N GLU A 103 -17.99 -4.24 14.84
CA GLU A 103 -19.18 -5.03 15.19
C GLU A 103 -18.96 -5.90 16.44
N PHE A 104 -17.71 -6.20 16.78
CA PHE A 104 -17.35 -7.11 17.87
C PHE A 104 -16.57 -6.45 19.00
N PHE A 105 -15.91 -5.32 18.72
CA PHE A 105 -14.99 -4.66 19.63
C PHE A 105 -15.45 -3.24 19.97
N THR A 106 -15.06 -2.75 21.15
CA THR A 106 -15.25 -1.35 21.51
C THR A 106 -14.47 -0.42 20.57
N PHE A 107 -14.79 0.88 20.61
CA PHE A 107 -14.08 1.88 19.81
C PHE A 107 -12.57 1.90 20.06
N GLY A 108 -12.15 1.79 21.33
CA GLY A 108 -10.74 1.78 21.70
C GLY A 108 -10.00 0.56 21.16
N GLU A 109 -10.61 -0.62 21.26
CA GLU A 109 -10.06 -1.87 20.72
C GLU A 109 -10.00 -1.86 19.18
N THR A 110 -10.99 -1.26 18.53
CA THR A 110 -10.99 -1.05 17.06
C THR A 110 -9.83 -0.14 16.64
N ILE A 111 -9.55 0.93 17.37
CA ILE A 111 -8.35 1.76 17.11
C ILE A 111 -7.08 0.95 17.35
N TYR A 112 -7.02 0.16 18.43
CA TYR A 112 -5.88 -0.70 18.71
C TYR A 112 -5.62 -1.70 17.57
N TYR A 113 -6.68 -2.18 16.93
CA TYR A 113 -6.59 -3.05 15.76
C TYR A 113 -5.82 -2.44 14.58
N MET A 114 -5.68 -1.11 14.51
CA MET A 114 -4.83 -0.45 13.50
C MET A 114 -3.35 -0.85 13.58
N PHE A 115 -2.89 -1.31 14.75
CA PHE A 115 -1.50 -1.70 15.00
C PHE A 115 -1.22 -3.19 14.75
N ASN A 116 -2.17 -3.92 14.14
CA ASN A 116 -1.90 -5.29 13.71
C ASN A 116 -0.78 -5.31 12.65
N SER A 117 -0.04 -6.43 12.58
CA SER A 117 1.12 -6.58 11.69
C SER A 117 0.77 -6.35 10.22
N ALA A 118 -0.39 -6.79 9.75
CA ALA A 118 -0.77 -6.68 8.36
C ALA A 118 -0.97 -5.21 7.93
N PHE A 119 -1.61 -4.39 8.77
CA PHE A 119 -1.83 -2.97 8.45
C PHE A 119 -0.55 -2.15 8.54
N LEU A 120 0.25 -2.36 9.59
CA LEU A 120 1.54 -1.69 9.73
C LEU A 120 2.47 -2.05 8.58
N LEU A 121 2.55 -3.33 8.20
CA LEU A 121 3.34 -3.78 7.08
C LEU A 121 2.85 -3.20 5.75
N ALA A 122 1.53 -3.15 5.53
CA ALA A 122 0.98 -2.59 4.30
C ALA A 122 1.26 -1.08 4.15
N ILE A 123 1.15 -0.31 5.24
CA ILE A 123 1.42 1.13 5.22
C ILE A 123 2.91 1.42 5.06
N ILE A 124 3.76 0.83 5.91
CA ILE A 124 5.21 1.08 5.89
C ILE A 124 5.83 0.51 4.60
N GLY A 125 5.40 -0.69 4.19
CA GLY A 125 5.77 -1.29 2.91
C GLY A 125 5.37 -0.41 1.73
N SER A 126 4.20 0.24 1.76
CA SER A 126 3.80 1.18 0.72
C SER A 126 4.74 2.39 0.64
N PHE A 127 5.17 2.95 1.77
CA PHE A 127 6.16 4.03 1.75
C PHE A 127 7.50 3.58 1.18
N ALA A 128 7.95 2.37 1.51
CA ALA A 128 9.18 1.81 0.94
C ALA A 128 9.07 1.68 -0.59
N LEU A 129 7.95 1.16 -1.10
CA LEU A 129 7.68 1.06 -2.52
C LEU A 129 7.58 2.43 -3.21
N MET A 130 6.99 3.43 -2.55
CA MET A 130 7.02 4.82 -3.04
C MET A 130 8.45 5.37 -3.10
N GLY A 131 9.29 5.05 -2.12
CA GLY A 131 10.72 5.39 -2.13
C GLY A 131 11.45 4.77 -3.31
N ILE A 132 11.21 3.49 -3.59
CA ILE A 132 11.73 2.80 -4.78
C ILE A 132 11.23 3.50 -6.05
N GLY A 133 9.92 3.77 -6.13
CA GLY A 133 9.29 4.46 -7.26
C GLY A 133 9.88 5.84 -7.53
N GLU A 134 10.12 6.64 -6.49
CA GLU A 134 10.77 7.95 -6.60
C GLU A 134 12.19 7.83 -7.19
N ILE A 135 13.00 6.90 -6.69
CA ILE A 135 14.36 6.65 -7.22
C ILE A 135 14.30 6.22 -8.69
N ILE A 136 13.40 5.28 -9.03
CA ILE A 136 13.22 4.81 -10.42
C ILE A 136 12.80 5.97 -11.32
N CYS A 137 11.81 6.77 -10.93
CA CYS A 137 11.33 7.90 -11.72
C CYS A 137 12.43 8.95 -11.97
N ARG A 138 13.19 9.33 -10.92
CA ARG A 138 14.32 10.24 -11.04
C ARG A 138 15.41 9.68 -11.94
N TRP A 139 15.73 8.40 -11.81
CA TRP A 139 16.69 7.71 -12.67
C TRP A 139 16.25 7.72 -14.14
N LEU A 140 14.98 7.42 -14.41
CA LEU A 140 14.41 7.43 -15.76
C LEU A 140 14.46 8.83 -16.39
N LEU A 141 14.17 9.89 -15.62
CA LEU A 141 14.27 11.26 -16.13
C LEU A 141 15.72 11.72 -16.33
N LYS A 142 16.63 11.30 -15.44
CA LYS A 142 18.07 11.59 -15.60
C LYS A 142 18.62 10.94 -16.85
N LYS A 143 18.24 9.68 -17.11
CA LYS A 143 18.61 8.96 -18.34
C LYS A 143 18.11 9.66 -19.60
N ARG A 144 16.99 10.40 -19.52
CA ARG A 144 16.44 11.18 -20.63
C ARG A 144 17.12 12.55 -20.82
N GLY A 145 18.05 12.94 -19.94
CA GLY A 145 18.69 14.26 -19.96
C GLY A 145 17.83 15.39 -19.40
N VAL A 146 16.72 15.03 -18.75
CA VAL A 146 15.61 15.93 -18.39
C VAL A 146 15.63 16.28 -16.89
N TYR A 147 16.46 15.60 -16.10
CA TYR A 147 16.59 15.75 -14.66
C TYR A 147 18.04 15.95 -14.27
N GLN A 148 18.33 17.06 -13.60
CA GLN A 148 19.68 17.49 -13.23
C GLN A 148 20.00 17.24 -11.74
N GLU A 149 19.00 16.93 -10.93
CA GLU A 149 19.19 16.71 -9.50
C GLU A 149 19.70 15.29 -9.18
N LYS A 150 20.01 15.07 -7.90
CA LYS A 150 20.43 13.75 -7.38
C LYS A 150 19.26 12.76 -7.45
N VAL A 151 19.54 11.60 -8.05
CA VAL A 151 18.60 10.47 -8.12
C VAL A 151 18.36 9.88 -6.73
N ILE A 152 19.45 9.66 -6.00
CA ILE A 152 19.40 9.13 -4.63
C ILE A 152 19.38 10.31 -3.66
N THR A 153 18.31 10.38 -2.87
CA THR A 153 18.16 11.36 -1.79
C THR A 153 17.82 10.65 -0.48
N PRO A 154 18.05 11.28 0.70
CA PRO A 154 17.87 10.61 1.98
C PRO A 154 16.44 10.09 2.23
N LEU A 155 15.41 10.85 1.84
CA LEU A 155 14.02 10.53 2.15
C LEU A 155 13.54 9.20 1.53
N PRO A 156 13.70 8.93 0.22
CA PRO A 156 13.43 7.62 -0.35
C PRO A 156 14.22 6.47 0.30
N ILE A 157 15.46 6.71 0.69
CA ILE A 157 16.30 5.70 1.35
C ILE A 157 15.76 5.37 2.74
N TYR A 158 15.39 6.38 3.54
CA TYR A 158 14.76 6.14 4.84
C TYR A 158 13.45 5.38 4.71
N ALA A 159 12.62 5.70 3.71
CA ALA A 159 11.39 4.96 3.44
C ALA A 159 11.68 3.47 3.12
N ILE A 160 12.67 3.20 2.26
CA ILE A 160 13.07 1.82 1.90
C ILE A 160 13.59 1.06 3.13
N VAL A 161 14.51 1.67 3.88
CA VAL A 161 15.07 1.06 5.10
C VAL A 161 13.97 0.77 6.12
N SER A 162 13.02 1.70 6.30
CA SER A 162 11.88 1.49 7.20
C SER A 162 11.00 0.32 6.76
N GLY A 163 10.79 0.14 5.44
CA GLY A 163 10.09 -1.03 4.90
C GLY A 163 10.82 -2.34 5.16
N ILE A 164 12.14 -2.38 4.95
CA ILE A 164 12.95 -3.56 5.22
C ILE A 164 12.88 -3.94 6.70
N VAL A 165 13.00 -2.95 7.60
CA VAL A 165 12.85 -3.16 9.04
C VAL A 165 11.44 -3.65 9.38
N ALA A 166 10.40 -3.06 8.79
CA ALA A 166 9.01 -3.51 9.00
C ALA A 166 8.78 -4.95 8.53
N VAL A 167 9.29 -5.35 7.37
CA VAL A 167 9.25 -6.74 6.90
C VAL A 167 9.95 -7.66 7.89
N TYR A 168 11.13 -7.26 8.39
CA TYR A 168 11.84 -8.04 9.38
C TYR A 168 11.01 -8.20 10.67
N VAL A 169 10.55 -7.10 11.26
CA VAL A 169 9.86 -7.08 12.56
C VAL A 169 8.49 -7.77 12.49
N PHE A 170 7.70 -7.51 11.46
CA PHE A 170 6.31 -7.96 11.40
C PHE A 170 6.11 -9.33 10.72
N LEU A 171 7.10 -9.81 9.96
CA LEU A 171 6.94 -11.03 9.16
C LEU A 171 8.08 -12.04 9.34
N ILE A 172 9.35 -11.61 9.47
CA ILE A 172 10.49 -12.55 9.54
C ILE A 172 10.83 -12.92 10.98
N TRP A 173 10.80 -11.96 11.91
CA TRP A 173 11.23 -12.16 13.30
C TRP A 173 10.29 -13.13 14.00
N GLY A 174 10.76 -14.37 14.18
CA GLY A 174 9.95 -15.48 14.68
C GLY A 174 8.73 -15.74 13.78
N ILE A 175 8.83 -15.55 12.46
CA ILE A 175 7.70 -15.68 11.52
C ILE A 175 6.53 -14.72 11.88
N GLY A 176 6.86 -13.58 12.52
CA GLY A 176 5.88 -12.59 12.99
C GLY A 176 5.29 -12.89 14.38
N GLU A 177 5.65 -14.01 15.01
CA GLU A 177 5.15 -14.39 16.35
C GLU A 177 5.53 -13.36 17.41
N HIS A 178 6.76 -12.82 17.37
CA HIS A 178 7.20 -11.88 18.40
C HIS A 178 6.38 -10.58 18.41
N TRP A 179 6.12 -10.00 17.22
CA TRP A 179 5.22 -8.85 17.15
C TRP A 179 3.81 -9.22 17.60
N PHE A 180 3.30 -10.40 17.20
CA PHE A 180 2.01 -10.89 17.63
C PHE A 180 1.90 -10.97 19.16
N TYR A 181 2.92 -11.49 19.85
CA TYR A 181 2.96 -11.53 21.32
C TYR A 181 2.99 -10.15 21.95
N ILE A 182 3.79 -9.23 21.41
CA ILE A 182 3.83 -7.83 21.88
C ILE A 182 2.45 -7.20 21.73
N TYR A 183 1.82 -7.36 20.56
CA TYR A 183 0.50 -6.85 20.24
C TYR A 183 -0.58 -7.43 21.18
N VAL A 184 -0.62 -8.74 21.40
CA VAL A 184 -1.61 -9.38 22.29
C VAL A 184 -1.36 -9.01 23.76
N THR A 185 -0.11 -8.92 24.19
CA THR A 185 0.23 -8.52 25.56
C THR A 185 -0.16 -7.08 25.83
N GLY A 186 0.13 -6.17 24.89
CA GLY A 186 -0.30 -4.78 24.96
C GLY A 186 -1.82 -4.64 25.00
N TYR A 187 -2.54 -5.42 24.19
CA TYR A 187 -4.00 -5.44 24.21
C TYR A 187 -4.55 -5.83 25.59
N LYS A 188 -4.01 -6.90 26.20
CA LYS A 188 -4.42 -7.33 27.54
C LYS A 188 -4.18 -6.23 28.56
N ILE A 189 -2.99 -5.62 28.58
CA ILE A 189 -2.65 -4.55 29.53
C ILE A 189 -3.61 -3.35 29.46
N ILE A 190 -4.08 -3.01 28.25
CA ILE A 190 -4.89 -1.81 28.04
C ILE A 190 -6.39 -2.07 28.28
N PHE A 191 -6.88 -3.29 27.99
CA PHE A 191 -8.32 -3.57 27.94
C PHE A 191 -8.80 -4.66 28.91
N HIS A 192 -7.92 -5.34 29.66
CA HIS A 192 -8.26 -6.42 30.61
C HIS A 192 -7.48 -6.30 31.93
#